data_AF-A0A957SKL8-F1
#
_entry.id   AF-A0A957SKL8-F1
#
_cell.length_a   1.000
_cell.length_b   1.000
_cell.length_c   1.000
_cell.angle_alpha   90.00
_cell.angle_beta   90.00
_cell.angle_gamma   90.00
#
_symmetry.space_group_name_H-M   'P 1'
#
loop_
_entity.id
_entity.type
_entity.pdbx_description
1 polymer ?
#
loop_
_entity_poly.entity_id
_entity_poly.type
_entity_poly.pdbx_seq_one_letter_code
_entity_poly.pdbx_strand_id
1 'polypeptide(L)'
;STENEGAPQSDGTLSGPVLDASGDITRTLRAYHTYASPGAYPLVVTITDPAGASATVQRTITVEAMADLALRRRGGTAAAPSRPTVTYELAVVNLPPSSGGVTASAITVRETLGAGFRYRTASTSGGSCQASGQNLSCTLDALAPGAETVIRVVADAAAATAVGAEVAAQATVSAGQPDPLPANNRADARLTMLPDADFLVDTHKEGNDANPGDGLCQTLTGECTVRAAVQEANALPGKQSIALGRLIHLLNLDAEAVRAAALGANIPGEDGALTGDLDITDDLEIIGLGADDSIINANQQDRVIEVLNGASLTLRNVGLTGGMAIDNGSGGALRNVDGAVALYNVAVSSSHGGSGGGIANEGGSMRIVASSITGNSVIEGGSGGGILNSAELTLENVTISGNRAGTGGGLQALGGTAILRNVTLVSNVATGAGGGINNGGAEDVRLSNTIVANNSAEFGPVCGYIFTSDGHNLFDDLADCTVLGDTGSNVIDGEFGLEGMSLNTASTYTHVPLANSPIIDAGSCELTVDQRGVTRPQGSGCDIGAVEWVDGEGEVGGPPPVVININIFMPLVKR
;
A
#
# COMPACT_ATOMS: atom_id res chain seq x y z
N SER A 1 59.23 22.85 -5.96
CA SER A 1 57.87 23.35 -6.23
C SER A 1 57.04 22.16 -6.66
N THR A 2 56.06 21.77 -5.86
CA THR A 2 55.11 20.72 -6.19
C THR A 2 54.12 21.28 -7.21
N GLU A 3 54.41 21.12 -8.50
CA GLU A 3 53.37 21.29 -9.52
C GLU A 3 52.44 20.08 -9.46
N ASN A 4 51.14 20.36 -9.37
CA ASN A 4 50.09 19.36 -9.35
C ASN A 4 50.13 18.59 -10.69
N GLU A 5 50.69 17.39 -10.66
CA GLU A 5 50.74 16.48 -11.81
C GLU A 5 49.32 16.32 -12.39
N GLY A 6 49.14 16.68 -13.67
CA GLY A 6 47.86 16.60 -14.37
C GLY A 6 46.92 17.81 -14.26
N ALA A 7 47.34 18.95 -13.71
CA ALA A 7 46.56 20.20 -13.82
C ALA A 7 46.80 20.88 -15.18
N PRO A 8 45.75 21.28 -15.93
CA PRO A 8 45.91 21.96 -17.21
C PRO A 8 46.56 23.33 -17.02
N GLN A 9 47.60 23.60 -17.80
CA GLN A 9 48.27 24.89 -17.88
C GLN A 9 47.43 25.88 -18.70
N SER A 10 47.76 27.17 -18.62
CA SER A 10 47.03 28.24 -19.32
C SER A 10 47.09 28.15 -20.85
N ASP A 11 48.00 27.33 -21.39
CA ASP A 11 48.12 27.03 -22.83
C ASP A 11 47.41 25.72 -23.24
N GLY A 12 46.73 25.05 -22.30
CA GLY A 12 46.04 23.79 -22.51
C GLY A 12 46.92 22.54 -22.42
N THR A 13 48.21 22.68 -22.14
CA THR A 13 49.11 21.55 -21.91
C THR A 13 48.90 20.95 -20.51
N LEU A 14 49.15 19.65 -20.35
CA LEU A 14 49.08 18.94 -19.08
C LEU A 14 50.48 18.43 -18.75
N SER A 15 51.08 18.87 -17.65
CA SER A 15 52.38 18.37 -17.22
C SER A 15 52.23 16.97 -16.63
N GLY A 16 52.96 16.00 -17.21
CA GLY A 16 53.10 14.64 -16.67
C GLY A 16 54.21 14.56 -15.61
N PRO A 17 54.30 13.44 -14.86
CA PRO A 17 55.32 13.22 -13.84
C PRO A 17 56.72 13.18 -14.46
N VAL A 18 57.72 13.57 -13.68
CA VAL A 18 59.13 13.33 -14.01
C VAL A 18 59.36 11.81 -13.96
N LEU A 19 59.74 11.21 -15.09
CA LEU A 19 60.05 9.78 -15.18
C LEU A 19 61.49 9.53 -14.69
N ASP A 20 61.68 9.36 -13.38
CA ASP A 20 62.98 9.02 -12.79
C ASP A 20 63.15 7.50 -12.64
N ALA A 21 63.65 6.84 -13.70
CA ALA A 21 64.07 5.44 -13.65
C ALA A 21 65.09 5.10 -14.75
N SER A 22 65.89 4.06 -14.53
CA SER A 22 66.79 3.48 -15.54
C SER A 22 66.23 2.15 -16.07
N GLY A 23 66.30 1.93 -17.40
CA GLY A 23 65.79 0.75 -18.09
C GLY A 23 64.44 0.97 -18.80
N ASP A 24 63.93 -0.08 -19.47
CA ASP A 24 62.61 -0.05 -20.13
C ASP A 24 61.49 0.00 -19.08
N ILE A 25 60.86 1.16 -18.92
CA ILE A 25 59.75 1.38 -17.99
C ILE A 25 58.45 1.69 -18.73
N THR A 26 57.33 1.15 -18.22
CA THR A 26 55.98 1.48 -18.70
C THR A 26 55.20 2.17 -17.59
N ARG A 27 54.63 3.35 -17.86
CA ARG A 27 53.71 4.05 -16.96
C ARG A 27 52.45 4.50 -17.69
N THR A 28 51.33 4.54 -16.96
CA THR A 28 50.04 5.02 -17.46
C THR A 28 49.74 6.39 -16.86
N LEU A 29 49.50 7.39 -17.70
CA LEU A 29 48.97 8.69 -17.31
C LEU A 29 47.47 8.73 -17.61
N ARG A 30 46.66 9.28 -16.69
CA ARG A 30 45.26 9.62 -16.96
C ARG A 30 45.10 11.13 -16.84
N ALA A 31 44.51 11.75 -17.86
CA ALA A 31 44.18 13.16 -17.85
C ALA A 31 42.76 13.37 -18.36
N TYR A 32 42.12 14.45 -17.90
CA TYR A 32 40.78 14.84 -18.29
C TYR A 32 40.83 16.25 -18.87
N HIS A 33 40.15 16.47 -19.98
CA HIS A 33 40.03 17.77 -20.61
C HIS A 33 38.58 18.02 -21.04
N THR A 34 38.15 19.26 -20.91
CA THR A 34 36.82 19.72 -21.32
C THR A 34 36.97 20.59 -22.57
N TYR A 35 36.38 20.17 -23.67
CA TYR A 35 36.46 20.88 -24.95
C TYR A 35 35.34 21.91 -25.06
N ALA A 36 35.68 23.12 -25.51
CA ALA A 36 34.70 24.21 -25.64
C ALA A 36 33.75 24.05 -26.84
N SER A 37 34.11 23.23 -27.83
CA SER A 37 33.28 22.96 -29.01
C SER A 37 33.50 21.54 -29.55
N PRO A 38 32.59 21.02 -30.38
CA PRO A 38 32.83 19.82 -31.19
C PRO A 38 33.97 20.03 -32.19
N GLY A 39 34.71 18.97 -32.49
CA GLY A 39 35.81 19.04 -33.46
C GLY A 39 36.83 17.91 -33.33
N ALA A 40 37.80 17.92 -34.25
CA ALA A 40 38.95 17.03 -34.22
C ALA A 40 40.10 17.73 -33.48
N TYR A 41 40.50 17.18 -32.34
CA TYR A 41 41.55 17.74 -31.50
C TYR A 41 42.79 16.83 -31.54
N PRO A 42 43.96 17.34 -31.99
CA PRO A 42 45.19 16.58 -31.90
C PRO A 42 45.66 16.51 -30.44
N LEU A 43 45.67 15.31 -29.87
CA LEU A 43 46.38 15.02 -28.63
C LEU A 43 47.84 14.74 -28.98
N VAL A 44 48.73 15.63 -28.54
CA VAL A 44 50.18 15.50 -28.73
C VAL A 44 50.79 15.17 -27.38
N VAL A 45 51.54 14.08 -27.31
CA VAL A 45 52.33 13.70 -26.13
C VAL A 45 53.79 13.77 -26.51
N THR A 46 54.52 14.67 -25.86
CA THR A 46 55.96 14.83 -26.01
C THR A 46 56.66 14.38 -24.73
N ILE A 47 57.64 13.48 -24.87
CA ILE A 47 58.54 13.08 -23.79
C ILE A 47 59.89 13.71 -24.08
N THR A 48 60.46 14.43 -23.12
CA THR A 48 61.78 15.06 -23.24
C THR A 48 62.70 14.55 -22.15
N ASP A 49 63.92 14.15 -22.49
CA ASP A 49 64.93 13.72 -21.55
C ASP A 49 65.68 14.91 -20.91
N PRO A 50 66.48 14.70 -19.85
CA PRO A 50 67.22 15.78 -19.20
C PRO A 50 68.28 16.46 -20.08
N ALA A 51 68.71 15.81 -21.16
CA ALA A 51 69.66 16.37 -22.13
C ALA A 51 68.96 17.19 -23.23
N GLY A 52 67.62 17.23 -23.24
CA GLY A 52 66.79 17.97 -24.17
C GLY A 52 66.37 17.19 -25.42
N ALA A 53 66.69 15.90 -25.53
CA ALA A 53 66.19 15.07 -26.61
C ALA A 53 64.71 14.74 -26.38
N SER A 54 63.86 14.79 -27.41
CA SER A 54 62.44 14.53 -27.27
C SER A 54 61.88 13.57 -28.31
N ALA A 55 60.82 12.85 -27.92
CA ALA A 55 60.02 12.00 -28.77
C ALA A 55 58.55 12.41 -28.65
N THR A 56 57.83 12.46 -29.77
CA THR A 56 56.43 12.89 -29.80
C THR A 56 55.55 11.83 -30.45
N VAL A 57 54.38 11.58 -29.86
CA VAL A 57 53.29 10.82 -30.48
C VAL A 57 52.06 11.72 -30.57
N GLN A 58 51.37 11.64 -31.70
CA GLN A 58 50.14 12.39 -31.93
C GLN A 58 48.99 11.42 -32.22
N ARG A 59 47.84 11.68 -31.59
CA ARG A 59 46.59 11.00 -31.88
C ARG A 59 45.47 12.03 -31.98
N THR A 60 44.61 11.92 -32.97
CA THR A 60 43.43 12.77 -33.04
C THR A 60 42.30 12.15 -32.25
N ILE A 61 41.66 12.94 -31.39
CA ILE A 61 40.36 12.60 -30.80
C ILE A 61 39.28 13.42 -31.49
N THR A 62 38.09 12.85 -31.65
CA THR A 62 36.93 13.57 -32.18
C THR A 62 35.96 13.78 -31.03
N VAL A 63 35.58 15.04 -30.81
CA VAL A 63 34.55 15.44 -29.84
C VAL A 63 33.30 15.77 -30.63
N GLU A 64 32.20 15.10 -30.30
CA GLU A 64 30.93 15.27 -30.98
C GLU A 64 30.02 16.25 -30.24
N ALA A 65 29.06 16.84 -30.96
CA ALA A 65 28.03 17.68 -30.37
C ALA A 65 27.00 16.79 -29.66
N MET A 66 26.93 16.86 -28.33
CA MET A 66 26.05 16.00 -27.53
C MET A 66 24.94 16.81 -26.86
N ALA A 67 23.75 16.21 -26.78
CA ALA A 67 22.63 16.72 -25.99
C ALA A 67 22.20 15.62 -25.02
N ASP A 68 22.00 15.98 -23.75
CA ASP A 68 21.64 15.04 -22.67
C ASP A 68 20.14 15.15 -22.43
N LEU A 69 19.36 14.40 -23.22
CA LEU A 69 17.93 14.36 -23.00
C LEU A 69 17.63 13.50 -21.77
N ALA A 70 16.57 13.87 -21.06
CA ALA A 70 16.00 13.05 -20.00
C ALA A 70 14.49 13.09 -20.11
N LEU A 71 13.87 11.93 -19.90
CA LEU A 71 12.42 11.78 -19.90
C LEU A 71 11.92 11.51 -18.48
N ARG A 72 10.88 12.24 -18.08
CA ARG A 72 10.20 12.04 -16.79
C ARG A 72 8.70 11.97 -17.00
N ARG A 73 8.02 11.09 -16.27
CA ARG A 73 6.56 11.07 -16.19
C ARG A 73 6.11 11.82 -14.94
N ARG A 74 5.02 12.59 -15.06
CA ARG A 74 4.30 13.20 -13.93
C ARG A 74 2.82 12.79 -14.02
N GLY A 75 2.24 12.32 -12.91
CA GLY A 75 0.90 11.70 -12.89
C GLY A 75 0.87 10.31 -13.55
N GLY A 76 -0.31 9.73 -13.74
CA GLY A 76 -0.43 8.40 -14.37
C GLY A 76 -1.57 7.51 -13.90
N THR A 77 -2.47 7.99 -13.05
CA THR A 77 -3.63 7.21 -12.62
C THR A 77 -4.89 7.51 -13.41
N ALA A 78 -5.67 6.45 -13.61
CA ALA A 78 -7.04 6.54 -14.06
C ALA A 78 -7.94 5.82 -13.07
N ALA A 79 -9.18 6.29 -13.01
CA ALA A 79 -10.29 5.50 -12.51
C ALA A 79 -11.39 5.36 -13.53
N ALA A 80 -12.14 4.27 -13.37
CA ALA A 80 -13.44 4.12 -14.00
C ALA A 80 -14.37 5.27 -13.58
N PRO A 81 -15.25 5.73 -14.49
CA PRO A 81 -16.50 5.03 -14.80
C PRO A 81 -16.65 4.70 -16.29
N SER A 82 -17.07 3.48 -16.64
CA SER A 82 -17.44 2.96 -17.99
C SER A 82 -16.47 3.18 -19.18
N ARG A 83 -15.54 4.15 -19.10
CA ARG A 83 -14.44 4.57 -19.98
C ARG A 83 -13.44 5.46 -19.19
N PRO A 84 -12.63 4.89 -18.27
CA PRO A 84 -11.59 5.62 -17.54
C PRO A 84 -10.73 6.50 -18.45
N THR A 85 -10.56 7.78 -18.14
CA THR A 85 -9.55 8.64 -18.78
C THR A 85 -8.36 8.84 -17.84
N VAL A 86 -7.18 8.38 -18.22
CA VAL A 86 -5.90 8.73 -17.57
C VAL A 86 -5.44 10.06 -18.14
N THR A 87 -5.05 11.00 -17.30
CA THR A 87 -4.28 12.17 -17.73
C THR A 87 -2.91 12.15 -17.08
N TYR A 88 -1.85 12.32 -17.86
CA TYR A 88 -0.48 12.42 -17.36
C TYR A 88 0.38 13.30 -18.27
N GLU A 89 1.56 13.65 -17.76
CA GLU A 89 2.55 14.45 -18.47
C GLU A 89 3.83 13.66 -18.70
N LEU A 90 4.42 13.83 -19.89
CA LEU A 90 5.79 13.44 -20.19
C LEU A 90 6.64 14.71 -20.33
N ALA A 91 7.52 14.95 -19.37
CA ALA A 91 8.47 16.06 -19.37
C ALA A 91 9.77 15.63 -20.04
N VAL A 92 10.17 16.36 -21.07
CA VAL A 92 11.45 16.20 -21.78
C VAL A 92 12.35 17.36 -21.40
N VAL A 93 13.53 17.05 -20.89
CA VAL A 93 14.53 18.05 -20.48
C VAL A 93 15.81 17.80 -21.25
N ASN A 94 16.45 18.85 -21.76
CA ASN A 94 17.87 18.77 -22.17
C ASN A 94 18.69 19.19 -20.96
N LEU A 95 19.22 18.24 -20.20
CA LEU A 95 19.97 18.52 -18.98
C LEU A 95 21.18 19.41 -19.30
N PRO A 96 21.41 20.46 -18.49
CA PRO A 96 22.57 21.32 -18.71
C PRO A 96 23.82 20.49 -18.41
N PRO A 97 24.77 20.37 -19.35
CA PRO A 97 25.99 19.64 -19.05
C PRO A 97 26.88 20.47 -18.14
N SER A 98 27.88 19.80 -17.57
CA SER A 98 28.98 20.45 -16.86
C SER A 98 29.76 21.43 -17.75
N SER A 99 29.71 21.28 -19.08
CA SER A 99 30.27 22.18 -20.11
C SER A 99 29.89 21.72 -21.53
N GLY A 100 29.88 22.62 -22.52
CA GLY A 100 29.86 22.26 -23.95
C GLY A 100 28.57 21.70 -24.55
N GLY A 101 27.44 21.77 -23.84
CA GLY A 101 26.15 21.27 -24.31
C GLY A 101 25.59 21.99 -25.51
N VAL A 102 24.96 21.24 -26.42
CA VAL A 102 24.26 21.82 -27.57
C VAL A 102 22.75 21.78 -27.40
N THR A 103 22.07 22.59 -28.20
CA THR A 103 20.61 22.54 -28.33
C THR A 103 20.23 21.21 -28.98
N ALA A 104 19.38 20.42 -28.30
CA ALA A 104 18.83 19.20 -28.85
C ALA A 104 17.88 19.54 -30.00
N SER A 105 17.95 18.81 -31.10
CA SER A 105 17.07 18.99 -32.27
C SER A 105 16.67 17.64 -32.86
N ALA A 106 15.67 17.64 -33.74
CA ALA A 106 15.03 16.40 -34.23
C ALA A 106 14.58 15.49 -33.07
N ILE A 107 14.01 16.11 -32.03
CA ILE A 107 13.60 15.42 -30.81
C ILE A 107 12.33 14.62 -31.11
N THR A 108 12.36 13.31 -30.82
CA THR A 108 11.21 12.43 -30.95
C THR A 108 10.91 11.72 -29.64
N VAL A 109 9.67 11.80 -29.19
CA VAL A 109 9.15 11.02 -28.05
C VAL A 109 8.25 9.92 -28.59
N ARG A 110 8.45 8.70 -28.13
CA ARG A 110 7.59 7.55 -28.43
C ARG A 110 7.10 6.93 -27.15
N GLU A 111 5.82 6.58 -27.11
CA GLU A 111 5.26 5.81 -26.02
C GLU A 111 4.31 4.73 -26.55
N THR A 112 4.35 3.55 -25.93
CA THR A 112 3.43 2.46 -26.20
C THR A 112 2.71 2.06 -24.91
N LEU A 113 1.37 2.04 -24.96
CA LEU A 113 0.53 1.47 -23.92
C LEU A 113 0.32 -0.02 -24.18
N GLY A 114 0.26 -0.82 -23.12
CA GLY A 114 -0.17 -2.20 -23.20
C GLY A 114 -1.65 -2.35 -23.57
N ALA A 115 -2.05 -3.58 -23.86
CA ALA A 115 -3.46 -3.89 -24.09
C ALA A 115 -4.29 -3.50 -22.86
N GLY A 116 -5.40 -2.79 -23.09
CA GLY A 116 -6.26 -2.29 -22.03
C GLY A 116 -6.38 -0.76 -21.96
N PHE A 117 -5.48 -0.02 -22.63
CA PHE A 117 -5.63 1.42 -22.85
C PHE A 117 -5.42 1.80 -24.31
N ARG A 118 -5.99 2.94 -24.70
CA ARG A 118 -5.77 3.59 -25.99
C ARG A 118 -5.68 5.08 -25.79
N TYR A 119 -4.81 5.75 -26.54
CA TYR A 119 -4.75 7.20 -26.50
C TYR A 119 -6.02 7.84 -27.05
N ARG A 120 -6.48 8.88 -26.36
CA ARG A 120 -7.53 9.78 -26.82
C ARG A 120 -6.91 11.01 -27.47
N THR A 121 -6.04 11.71 -26.75
CA THR A 121 -5.36 12.93 -27.22
C THR A 121 -3.97 13.04 -26.64
N ALA A 122 -3.07 13.71 -27.36
CA ALA A 122 -1.80 14.19 -26.82
C ALA A 122 -1.50 15.57 -27.39
N SER A 123 -0.94 16.46 -26.57
CA SER A 123 -0.66 17.84 -26.95
C SER A 123 0.63 18.33 -26.29
N THR A 124 1.34 19.23 -26.96
CA THR A 124 2.55 19.88 -26.44
C THR A 124 2.59 21.32 -26.91
N SER A 125 3.21 22.21 -26.15
CA SER A 125 3.36 23.63 -26.49
C SER A 125 4.51 23.93 -27.47
N GLY A 126 5.43 22.97 -27.67
CA GLY A 126 6.60 23.13 -28.55
C GLY A 126 6.82 21.90 -29.41
N GLY A 127 6.02 21.75 -30.48
CA GLY A 127 6.08 20.63 -31.41
C GLY A 127 4.71 20.12 -31.87
N SER A 128 4.65 18.84 -32.24
CA SER A 128 3.42 18.15 -32.63
C SER A 128 3.38 16.72 -32.07
N CYS A 129 2.18 16.23 -31.77
CA CYS A 129 1.96 14.88 -31.25
C CYS A 129 0.86 14.18 -32.04
N GLN A 130 1.07 12.89 -32.31
CA GLN A 130 0.08 12.00 -32.87
C GLN A 130 -0.14 10.83 -31.90
N ALA A 131 -1.40 10.65 -31.51
CA ALA A 131 -1.80 9.55 -30.64
C ALA A 131 -2.82 8.68 -31.40
N SER A 132 -2.55 7.39 -31.53
CA SER A 132 -3.41 6.46 -32.27
C SER A 132 -3.33 5.06 -31.69
N GLY A 133 -4.49 4.52 -31.29
CA GLY A 133 -4.56 3.22 -30.62
C GLY A 133 -3.67 3.23 -29.37
N GLN A 134 -2.72 2.31 -29.30
CA GLN A 134 -1.78 2.17 -28.18
C GLN A 134 -0.45 2.92 -28.40
N ASN A 135 -0.30 3.71 -29.47
CA ASN A 135 0.96 4.36 -29.80
C ASN A 135 0.84 5.88 -29.79
N LEU A 136 1.80 6.52 -29.11
CA LEU A 136 2.03 7.95 -29.10
C LEU A 136 3.38 8.23 -29.77
N SER A 137 3.39 9.21 -30.68
CA SER A 137 4.59 9.72 -31.33
C SER A 137 4.54 11.23 -31.35
N CYS A 138 5.50 11.89 -30.74
CA CYS A 138 5.65 13.35 -30.78
C CYS A 138 6.98 13.75 -31.41
N THR A 139 6.96 14.86 -32.14
CA THR A 139 8.15 15.59 -32.58
C THR A 139 8.18 16.92 -31.83
N LEU A 140 9.28 17.23 -31.15
CA LEU A 140 9.40 18.44 -30.34
C LEU A 140 10.31 19.48 -31.01
N ASP A 141 10.07 20.74 -30.69
CA ASP A 141 10.95 21.84 -31.09
C ASP A 141 12.33 21.70 -30.45
N ALA A 142 13.29 22.46 -30.97
CA ALA A 142 14.66 22.42 -30.47
C ALA A 142 14.73 22.88 -29.01
N LEU A 143 15.45 22.14 -28.17
CA LEU A 143 15.48 22.34 -26.72
C LEU A 143 16.89 22.76 -26.28
N ALA A 144 17.02 24.00 -25.82
CA ALA A 144 18.30 24.54 -25.33
C ALA A 144 18.76 23.80 -24.05
N PRO A 145 20.07 23.77 -23.74
CA PRO A 145 20.55 23.22 -22.47
C PRO A 145 19.84 23.87 -21.27
N GLY A 146 19.31 23.05 -20.37
CA GLY A 146 18.52 23.45 -19.20
C GLY A 146 17.02 23.68 -19.46
N ALA A 147 16.56 23.67 -20.72
CA ALA A 147 15.15 23.86 -21.03
C ALA A 147 14.34 22.55 -20.87
N GLU A 148 13.06 22.72 -20.51
CA GLU A 148 12.06 21.64 -20.39
C GLU A 148 10.87 21.93 -21.33
N THR A 149 10.31 20.88 -21.91
CA THR A 149 9.01 20.92 -22.58
C THR A 149 8.15 19.75 -22.09
N VAL A 150 6.83 19.92 -22.13
CA VAL A 150 5.87 18.96 -21.58
C VAL A 150 4.90 18.50 -22.68
N ILE A 151 4.65 17.19 -22.69
CA ILE A 151 3.58 16.56 -23.47
C ILE A 151 2.47 16.18 -22.50
N ARG A 152 1.29 16.77 -22.67
CA ARG A 152 0.06 16.38 -21.95
C ARG A 152 -0.62 15.25 -22.71
N VAL A 153 -0.88 14.14 -22.04
CA VAL A 153 -1.41 12.91 -22.63
C VAL A 153 -2.72 12.53 -21.94
N VAL A 154 -3.70 12.14 -22.75
CA VAL A 154 -4.98 11.59 -22.30
C VAL A 154 -5.19 10.22 -22.94
N ALA A 155 -5.40 9.19 -22.13
CA ALA A 155 -5.66 7.82 -22.58
C ALA A 155 -6.97 7.28 -22.01
N ASP A 156 -7.74 6.60 -22.83
CA ASP A 156 -8.95 5.86 -22.43
C ASP A 156 -8.60 4.42 -22.10
N ALA A 157 -9.17 3.89 -21.03
CA ALA A 157 -9.20 2.44 -20.86
C ALA A 157 -10.19 1.77 -21.81
N ALA A 158 -9.86 0.55 -22.21
CA ALA A 158 -10.79 -0.35 -22.86
C ALA A 158 -11.84 -0.83 -21.85
N ALA A 159 -13.11 -0.93 -22.28
CA ALA A 159 -14.21 -1.35 -21.42
C ALA A 159 -14.08 -2.77 -20.83
N ALA A 160 -13.16 -3.59 -21.35
CA ALA A 160 -12.90 -4.95 -20.87
C ALA A 160 -11.73 -5.05 -19.87
N THR A 161 -11.07 -3.93 -19.55
CA THR A 161 -9.95 -3.93 -18.60
C THR A 161 -10.50 -4.12 -17.18
N ALA A 162 -10.10 -5.21 -16.52
CA ALA A 162 -10.52 -5.51 -15.15
C ALA A 162 -9.96 -4.48 -14.16
N VAL A 163 -10.70 -4.19 -13.10
CA VAL A 163 -10.19 -3.44 -11.93
C VAL A 163 -8.97 -4.17 -11.36
N GLY A 164 -7.94 -3.41 -10.98
CA GLY A 164 -6.65 -3.94 -10.52
C GLY A 164 -5.69 -4.37 -11.64
N ALA A 165 -6.12 -4.32 -12.92
CA ALA A 165 -5.21 -4.59 -14.02
C ALA A 165 -4.11 -3.51 -14.10
N GLU A 166 -2.87 -3.96 -14.28
CA GLU A 166 -1.73 -3.09 -14.56
C GLU A 166 -1.38 -3.11 -16.03
N VAL A 167 -1.39 -1.94 -16.66
CA VAL A 167 -1.04 -1.79 -18.06
C VAL A 167 0.27 -1.04 -18.19
N ALA A 168 1.25 -1.67 -18.83
CA ALA A 168 2.55 -1.06 -19.07
C ALA A 168 2.40 0.19 -19.95
N ALA A 169 3.07 1.28 -19.58
CA ALA A 169 3.21 2.48 -20.39
C ALA A 169 4.70 2.75 -20.58
N GLN A 170 5.22 2.46 -21.78
CA GLN A 170 6.64 2.49 -22.07
C GLN A 170 7.00 3.72 -22.87
N ALA A 171 7.66 4.71 -22.26
CA ALA A 171 7.98 5.98 -22.89
C ALA A 171 9.50 6.13 -23.11
N THR A 172 9.88 6.67 -24.27
CA THR A 172 11.27 6.92 -24.67
C THR A 172 11.40 8.26 -25.38
N VAL A 173 12.58 8.89 -25.27
CA VAL A 173 12.94 10.09 -26.02
C VAL A 173 14.28 9.92 -26.74
N SER A 174 14.44 10.56 -27.89
CA SER A 174 15.71 10.64 -28.62
C SER A 174 15.85 11.98 -29.34
N ALA A 175 17.08 12.37 -29.69
CA ALA A 175 17.41 13.52 -30.52
C ALA A 175 18.27 13.12 -31.74
N GLY A 176 18.55 14.07 -32.63
CA GLY A 176 19.54 13.90 -33.70
C GLY A 176 20.99 13.91 -33.21
N GLN A 177 21.23 14.38 -31.97
CA GLN A 177 22.53 14.38 -31.31
C GLN A 177 22.72 13.10 -30.49
N PRO A 178 23.96 12.59 -30.37
CA PRO A 178 24.29 11.56 -29.39
C PRO A 178 23.99 12.01 -27.97
N ASP A 179 23.49 11.07 -27.17
CA ASP A 179 23.17 11.27 -25.77
C ASP A 179 24.23 10.62 -24.87
N PRO A 180 24.84 11.36 -23.92
CA PRO A 180 25.89 10.83 -23.06
C PRO A 180 25.38 9.87 -21.98
N LEU A 181 24.09 9.89 -21.64
CA LEU A 181 23.50 9.05 -20.60
C LEU A 181 22.19 8.39 -21.06
N PRO A 182 22.16 7.52 -22.08
CA PRO A 182 20.91 7.01 -22.66
C PRO A 182 19.94 6.30 -21.70
N ALA A 183 20.37 5.92 -20.50
CA ALA A 183 19.53 5.33 -19.47
C ALA A 183 18.46 6.29 -18.92
N ASN A 184 18.69 7.61 -18.95
CA ASN A 184 17.72 8.63 -18.50
C ASN A 184 16.67 8.99 -19.58
N ASN A 185 16.77 8.42 -20.78
CA ASN A 185 15.86 8.64 -21.91
C ASN A 185 14.58 7.80 -21.86
N ARG A 186 14.29 7.16 -20.72
CA ARG A 186 13.16 6.24 -20.54
C ARG A 186 12.34 6.64 -19.31
N ALA A 187 11.01 6.60 -19.43
CA ALA A 187 10.07 6.89 -18.35
C ALA A 187 8.93 5.86 -18.30
N ASP A 188 9.31 4.60 -18.07
CA ASP A 188 8.35 3.50 -17.97
C ASP A 188 7.50 3.60 -16.71
N ALA A 189 6.22 3.27 -16.86
CA ALA A 189 5.28 3.20 -15.76
C ALA A 189 4.30 2.03 -15.94
N ARG A 190 3.52 1.79 -14.89
CA ARG A 190 2.33 0.93 -14.93
C ARG A 190 1.14 1.80 -14.60
N LEU A 191 0.11 1.73 -15.44
CA LEU A 191 -1.17 2.38 -15.20
C LEU A 191 -2.06 1.34 -14.54
N THR A 192 -2.57 1.65 -13.36
CA THR A 192 -3.47 0.76 -12.61
C THR A 192 -4.91 1.15 -12.87
N MET A 193 -5.76 0.17 -13.11
CA MET A 193 -7.21 0.37 -13.21
C MET A 193 -7.83 0.45 -11.81
N LEU A 194 -8.21 1.66 -11.37
CA LEU A 194 -8.92 1.82 -10.10
C LEU A 194 -10.43 1.58 -10.25
N PRO A 195 -11.12 1.16 -9.17
CA PRO A 195 -12.57 1.20 -9.07
C PRO A 195 -13.14 2.59 -9.44
N ASP A 196 -14.40 2.60 -9.83
CA ASP A 196 -15.15 3.85 -10.01
C ASP A 196 -15.38 4.51 -8.65
N ALA A 197 -15.03 5.79 -8.55
CA ALA A 197 -15.12 6.57 -7.32
C ALA A 197 -15.09 8.07 -7.59
N ASP A 198 -15.60 8.86 -6.65
CA ASP A 198 -15.57 10.33 -6.70
C ASP A 198 -14.14 10.87 -6.54
N PHE A 199 -13.34 10.24 -5.68
CA PHE A 199 -11.94 10.60 -5.43
C PHE A 199 -11.00 9.43 -5.64
N LEU A 200 -9.84 9.73 -6.24
CA LEU A 200 -8.85 8.73 -6.63
C LEU A 200 -7.54 9.01 -5.92
N VAL A 201 -7.09 8.04 -5.13
CA VAL A 201 -5.88 8.17 -4.33
C VAL A 201 -4.83 7.20 -4.83
N ASP A 202 -3.76 7.74 -5.39
CA ASP A 202 -2.68 6.96 -6.02
C ASP A 202 -1.28 7.37 -5.55
N THR A 203 -1.23 8.07 -4.43
CA THR A 203 -0.01 8.57 -3.84
C THR A 203 0.23 7.93 -2.49
N HIS A 204 1.52 7.74 -2.17
CA HIS A 204 1.99 7.37 -0.84
C HIS A 204 2.25 8.60 0.03
N LYS A 205 2.09 9.80 -0.54
CA LYS A 205 2.21 11.05 0.21
C LYS A 205 1.01 11.23 1.13
N GLU A 206 1.24 12.04 2.14
CA GLU A 206 0.26 12.41 3.14
C GLU A 206 0.17 13.94 3.21
N GLY A 207 -1.01 14.44 3.54
CA GLY A 207 -1.29 15.87 3.59
C GLY A 207 -2.78 16.12 3.70
N ASN A 208 -3.15 17.25 4.29
CA ASN A 208 -4.52 17.71 4.35
C ASN A 208 -4.96 18.30 3.01
N ASP A 209 -6.27 18.24 2.76
CA ASP A 209 -6.91 19.01 1.71
C ASP A 209 -6.67 20.51 1.94
N ALA A 210 -6.35 21.22 0.87
CA ALA A 210 -6.18 22.66 0.90
C ALA A 210 -7.51 23.41 1.07
N ASN A 211 -8.61 22.90 0.49
CA ASN A 211 -9.92 23.54 0.49
C ASN A 211 -11.08 22.50 0.55
N PRO A 212 -11.33 21.86 1.70
CA PRO A 212 -12.44 20.93 1.85
C PRO A 212 -13.79 21.50 1.35
N GLY A 213 -14.49 20.74 0.51
CA GLY A 213 -15.81 21.02 -0.06
C GLY A 213 -15.79 21.68 -1.44
N ASP A 214 -14.63 21.78 -2.11
CA ASP A 214 -14.50 22.39 -3.44
C ASP A 214 -14.65 21.41 -4.62
N GLY A 215 -14.86 20.13 -4.31
CA GLY A 215 -14.97 19.01 -5.23
C GLY A 215 -13.63 18.37 -5.62
N LEU A 216 -12.51 18.80 -5.05
CA LEU A 216 -11.17 18.33 -5.39
C LEU A 216 -10.38 17.98 -4.13
N CYS A 217 -9.97 16.71 -4.02
CA CYS A 217 -9.17 16.21 -2.91
C CYS A 217 -7.70 16.69 -2.91
N GLN A 218 -7.40 17.98 -3.15
CA GLN A 218 -6.03 18.46 -3.43
C GLN A 218 -5.34 19.05 -2.20
N THR A 219 -4.16 18.53 -1.88
CA THR A 219 -3.24 19.19 -0.94
C THR A 219 -2.72 20.52 -1.49
N LEU A 220 -2.02 21.31 -0.66
CA LEU A 220 -1.33 22.54 -1.10
C LEU A 220 -0.30 22.30 -2.23
N THR A 221 0.21 21.08 -2.34
CA THR A 221 1.15 20.65 -3.40
C THR A 221 0.47 19.95 -4.57
N GLY A 222 -0.87 19.84 -4.53
CA GLY A 222 -1.72 19.38 -5.64
C GLY A 222 -1.90 17.87 -5.73
N GLU A 223 -1.46 17.10 -4.73
CA GLU A 223 -1.71 15.65 -4.68
C GLU A 223 -3.05 15.33 -4.00
N CYS A 224 -3.65 14.19 -4.36
CA CYS A 224 -4.80 13.65 -3.65
C CYS A 224 -4.37 12.49 -2.75
N THR A 225 -4.25 12.78 -1.46
CA THR A 225 -3.90 11.82 -0.39
C THR A 225 -5.16 11.18 0.16
N VAL A 226 -5.01 10.08 0.92
CA VAL A 226 -6.18 9.44 1.56
C VAL A 226 -6.88 10.38 2.53
N ARG A 227 -6.09 11.17 3.29
CA ARG A 227 -6.60 12.18 4.21
C ARG A 227 -7.34 13.31 3.50
N ALA A 228 -6.75 13.87 2.44
CA ALA A 228 -7.41 14.92 1.66
C ALA A 228 -8.72 14.40 1.05
N ALA A 229 -8.73 13.18 0.51
CA ALA A 229 -9.94 12.57 -0.04
C ALA A 229 -11.04 12.35 1.01
N VAL A 230 -10.69 11.94 2.24
CA VAL A 230 -11.66 11.83 3.34
C VAL A 230 -12.18 13.20 3.77
N GLN A 231 -11.30 14.20 3.91
CA GLN A 231 -11.70 15.57 4.27
C GLN A 231 -12.63 16.19 3.23
N GLU A 232 -12.33 16.00 1.96
CA GLU A 232 -13.18 16.44 0.86
C GLU A 232 -14.52 15.70 0.87
N ALA A 233 -14.49 14.38 1.04
CA ALA A 233 -15.71 13.57 1.07
C ALA A 233 -16.66 13.99 2.21
N ASN A 234 -16.13 14.20 3.41
CA ASN A 234 -16.90 14.67 4.57
C ASN A 234 -17.51 16.07 4.36
N ALA A 235 -16.90 16.91 3.52
CA ALA A 235 -17.36 18.27 3.27
C ALA A 235 -18.41 18.38 2.16
N LEU A 236 -18.66 17.30 1.41
CA LEU A 236 -19.61 17.25 0.32
C LEU A 236 -20.93 16.58 0.72
N PRO A 237 -22.07 17.02 0.14
CA PRO A 237 -23.36 16.44 0.48
C PRO A 237 -23.56 15.04 -0.11
N GLY A 238 -24.05 14.13 0.73
CA GLY A 238 -24.46 12.78 0.32
C GLY A 238 -23.27 11.82 0.18
N LYS A 239 -23.59 10.54 -0.04
CA LYS A 239 -22.57 9.49 -0.06
C LYS A 239 -21.49 9.73 -1.10
N GLN A 240 -20.24 9.75 -0.64
CA GLN A 240 -19.05 9.84 -1.48
C GLN A 240 -18.32 8.51 -1.56
N SER A 241 -17.44 8.39 -2.55
CA SER A 241 -16.63 7.20 -2.79
C SER A 241 -15.17 7.54 -3.07
N ILE A 242 -14.26 6.75 -2.50
CA ILE A 242 -12.80 6.89 -2.64
C ILE A 242 -12.24 5.58 -3.18
N ALA A 243 -11.48 5.64 -4.27
CA ALA A 243 -10.73 4.50 -4.80
C ALA A 243 -9.24 4.61 -4.43
N LEU A 244 -8.70 3.54 -3.84
CA LEU A 244 -7.30 3.45 -3.44
C LEU A 244 -6.49 2.65 -4.47
N GLY A 245 -5.31 3.18 -4.82
CA GLY A 245 -4.31 2.47 -5.60
C GLY A 245 -3.60 1.35 -4.84
N ARG A 246 -2.68 0.68 -5.53
CA ARG A 246 -1.82 -0.36 -4.95
C ARG A 246 -0.67 0.25 -4.18
N LEU A 247 -0.96 0.82 -3.01
CA LEU A 247 0.01 1.52 -2.19
C LEU A 247 -0.25 1.32 -0.70
N ILE A 248 0.79 1.57 0.08
CA ILE A 248 0.67 1.85 1.50
C ILE A 248 0.46 3.36 1.65
N HIS A 249 -0.74 3.74 2.08
CA HIS A 249 -1.10 5.10 2.47
C HIS A 249 -0.72 5.30 3.93
N LEU A 250 0.40 5.97 4.16
CA LEU A 250 0.97 6.13 5.49
C LEU A 250 0.41 7.40 6.15
N LEU A 251 -0.38 7.24 7.21
CA LEU A 251 -0.84 8.37 8.01
C LEU A 251 0.31 8.80 8.94
N ASN A 252 0.90 9.96 8.67
CA ASN A 252 2.10 10.39 9.38
C ASN A 252 2.18 11.89 9.70
N LEU A 253 1.06 12.62 9.60
CA LEU A 253 1.01 14.01 10.01
C LEU A 253 1.05 14.10 11.53
N ASP A 254 2.14 14.66 12.03
CA ASP A 254 2.36 14.86 13.44
C ASP A 254 1.46 15.98 13.98
N ALA A 255 0.64 15.63 14.99
CA ALA A 255 -0.20 16.59 15.68
C ALA A 255 0.59 17.77 16.27
N GLU A 256 1.86 17.58 16.61
CA GLU A 256 2.73 18.65 17.10
C GLU A 256 3.14 19.67 16.02
N ALA A 257 3.52 19.26 14.81
CA ALA A 257 3.81 20.24 13.75
C ALA A 257 2.55 20.92 13.22
N VAL A 258 1.40 20.22 13.17
CA VAL A 258 0.11 20.84 12.83
C VAL A 258 -0.31 21.85 13.91
N ARG A 259 -0.14 21.53 15.20
CA ARG A 259 -0.36 22.50 16.31
C ARG A 259 0.55 23.72 16.23
N ALA A 260 1.81 23.54 15.82
CA ALA A 260 2.75 24.64 15.63
C ALA A 260 2.34 25.56 14.46
N ALA A 261 1.73 24.99 13.41
CA ALA A 261 1.19 25.74 12.27
C ALA A 261 -0.15 26.44 12.58
N ALA A 262 -0.98 25.88 13.46
CA ALA A 262 -2.36 26.31 13.70
C ALA A 262 -2.57 27.40 14.77
N LEU A 263 -1.51 27.98 15.36
CA LEU A 263 -1.60 29.07 16.36
C LEU A 263 -2.75 28.93 17.38
N GLY A 264 -2.73 27.86 18.19
CA GLY A 264 -3.54 27.80 19.43
C GLY A 264 -4.59 26.69 19.57
N ALA A 265 -4.62 25.68 18.70
CA ALA A 265 -5.49 24.51 18.88
C ALA A 265 -4.91 23.50 19.90
N ASN A 266 -5.77 22.98 20.78
CA ASN A 266 -5.47 21.88 21.70
C ASN A 266 -6.09 20.60 21.15
N ILE A 267 -5.34 19.52 20.88
CA ILE A 267 -5.99 18.31 20.36
C ILE A 267 -5.31 16.98 20.75
N PRO A 268 -5.75 16.37 21.86
CA PRO A 268 -5.85 14.91 22.03
C PRO A 268 -7.23 14.44 21.55
N GLY A 269 -7.31 13.44 20.65
CA GLY A 269 -8.57 12.90 20.08
C GLY A 269 -9.20 13.85 19.06
N GLU A 270 -8.51 14.10 17.94
CA GLU A 270 -8.94 15.10 16.98
C GLU A 270 -9.99 14.55 16.00
N ASP A 271 -11.24 15.03 16.07
CA ASP A 271 -12.40 14.52 15.30
C ASP A 271 -12.58 15.18 13.89
N GLY A 272 -11.50 15.72 13.30
CA GLY A 272 -11.52 16.49 12.05
C GLY A 272 -10.59 15.97 10.95
N ALA A 273 -9.95 14.83 11.18
CA ALA A 273 -8.97 14.18 10.33
C ALA A 273 -7.80 15.10 9.93
N LEU A 274 -7.47 16.14 10.69
CA LEU A 274 -6.33 17.03 10.41
C LEU A 274 -4.99 16.35 10.70
N THR A 275 -4.96 15.44 11.66
CA THR A 275 -3.79 14.67 12.14
C THR A 275 -4.23 13.27 12.58
N GLY A 276 -3.30 12.35 12.84
CA GLY A 276 -3.65 11.06 13.44
C GLY A 276 -4.52 10.17 12.55
N ASP A 277 -5.67 9.75 13.06
CA ASP A 277 -6.65 8.91 12.36
C ASP A 277 -7.40 9.66 11.25
N LEU A 278 -8.22 8.90 10.51
CA LEU A 278 -9.17 9.42 9.55
C LEU A 278 -10.56 9.42 10.17
N ASP A 279 -11.10 10.60 10.45
CA ASP A 279 -12.47 10.76 10.94
C ASP A 279 -13.48 10.74 9.79
N ILE A 280 -14.49 9.90 9.93
CA ILE A 280 -15.61 9.79 9.00
C ILE A 280 -16.82 10.44 9.66
N THR A 281 -17.31 11.51 9.04
CA THR A 281 -18.40 12.33 9.59
C THR A 281 -19.66 12.35 8.72
N ASP A 282 -19.58 11.81 7.50
CA ASP A 282 -20.70 11.60 6.58
C ASP A 282 -20.60 10.21 5.89
N ASP A 283 -21.54 9.88 5.00
CA ASP A 283 -21.63 8.61 4.29
C ASP A 283 -20.45 8.42 3.32
N LEU A 284 -19.62 7.40 3.56
CA LEU A 284 -18.41 7.14 2.78
C LEU A 284 -18.27 5.67 2.37
N GLU A 285 -17.82 5.46 1.13
CA GLU A 285 -17.31 4.16 0.66
C GLU A 285 -15.84 4.27 0.23
N ILE A 286 -14.97 3.41 0.75
CA ILE A 286 -13.57 3.31 0.35
C ILE A 286 -13.32 1.93 -0.27
N ILE A 287 -12.79 1.92 -1.49
CA ILE A 287 -12.61 0.74 -2.32
C ILE A 287 -11.14 0.61 -2.70
N GLY A 288 -10.49 -0.44 -2.21
CA GLY A 288 -9.14 -0.82 -2.62
C GLY A 288 -9.12 -1.91 -3.70
N LEU A 289 -7.91 -2.35 -4.02
CA LEU A 289 -7.64 -3.40 -5.01
C LEU A 289 -7.39 -4.78 -4.39
N GLY A 290 -7.32 -4.85 -3.07
CA GLY A 290 -6.94 -6.03 -2.28
C GLY A 290 -6.40 -5.56 -0.94
N ALA A 291 -6.67 -6.27 0.15
CA ALA A 291 -6.25 -5.84 1.48
C ALA A 291 -4.73 -5.89 1.74
N ASP A 292 -3.95 -6.50 0.83
CA ASP A 292 -2.48 -6.45 0.79
C ASP A 292 -1.93 -5.48 -0.27
N ASP A 293 -2.80 -5.02 -1.18
CA ASP A 293 -2.48 -4.10 -2.27
C ASP A 293 -2.76 -2.63 -1.86
N SER A 294 -3.91 -2.38 -1.25
CA SER A 294 -4.39 -1.06 -0.83
C SER A 294 -4.46 -1.00 0.68
N ILE A 295 -3.40 -0.47 1.31
CA ILE A 295 -3.21 -0.50 2.76
C ILE A 295 -3.27 0.92 3.31
N ILE A 296 -4.12 1.16 4.31
CA ILE A 296 -4.06 2.36 5.14
C ILE A 296 -3.30 1.99 6.42
N ASN A 297 -2.15 2.62 6.61
CA ASN A 297 -1.25 2.34 7.73
C ASN A 297 -1.12 3.58 8.62
N ALA A 298 -1.59 3.50 9.85
CA ALA A 298 -1.55 4.61 10.80
C ALA A 298 -0.17 4.87 11.43
N ASN A 299 0.85 4.07 11.07
CA ASN A 299 2.24 4.26 11.48
C ASN A 299 2.43 4.35 13.01
N GLN A 300 1.54 3.72 13.77
CA GLN A 300 1.44 3.76 15.23
C GLN A 300 1.34 5.18 15.80
N GLN A 301 0.77 6.13 15.05
CA GLN A 301 0.59 7.50 15.51
C GLN A 301 -0.74 7.70 16.23
N ASP A 302 -1.82 7.16 15.66
CA ASP A 302 -3.14 7.09 16.26
C ASP A 302 -3.85 5.84 15.71
N ARG A 303 -5.18 5.78 15.82
CA ARG A 303 -6.03 4.84 15.12
C ARG A 303 -5.88 4.98 13.61
N VAL A 304 -6.45 4.06 12.85
CA VAL A 304 -6.49 4.19 11.39
C VAL A 304 -7.73 5.00 10.98
N ILE A 305 -8.90 4.63 11.51
CA ILE A 305 -10.19 5.24 11.16
C ILE A 305 -11.06 5.37 12.41
N GLU A 306 -11.72 6.51 12.55
CA GLU A 306 -12.79 6.71 13.51
C GLU A 306 -14.09 7.11 12.78
N VAL A 307 -15.18 6.40 13.07
CA VAL A 307 -16.50 6.66 12.50
C VAL A 307 -17.37 7.32 13.56
N LEU A 308 -17.72 8.58 13.32
CA LEU A 308 -18.45 9.41 14.27
C LEU A 308 -19.97 9.14 14.25
N ASN A 309 -20.67 9.75 15.20
CA ASN A 309 -22.10 9.57 15.41
C ASN A 309 -22.90 9.89 14.12
N GLY A 310 -23.73 8.94 13.69
CA GLY A 310 -24.62 9.11 12.54
C GLY A 310 -23.96 8.97 11.16
N ALA A 311 -22.63 8.80 11.08
CA ALA A 311 -21.93 8.54 9.83
C ALA A 311 -22.07 7.08 9.39
N SER A 312 -21.83 6.80 8.10
CA SER A 312 -21.72 5.44 7.60
C SER A 312 -20.43 5.22 6.83
N LEU A 313 -19.82 4.03 7.02
CA LEU A 313 -18.59 3.66 6.33
C LEU A 313 -18.73 2.27 5.71
N THR A 314 -18.47 2.18 4.41
CA THR A 314 -18.25 0.91 3.72
C THR A 314 -16.80 0.79 3.28
N LEU A 315 -16.08 -0.23 3.75
CA LEU A 315 -14.74 -0.57 3.28
C LEU A 315 -14.77 -1.84 2.43
N ARG A 316 -14.08 -1.83 1.29
CA ARG A 316 -13.97 -2.98 0.39
C ARG A 316 -12.53 -3.21 -0.06
N ASN A 317 -11.99 -4.40 0.16
CA ASN A 317 -10.66 -4.80 -0.33
C ASN A 317 -9.52 -3.86 0.16
N VAL A 318 -9.53 -3.53 1.46
CA VAL A 318 -8.56 -2.61 2.08
C VAL A 318 -7.90 -3.27 3.29
N GLY A 319 -6.59 -3.05 3.45
CA GLY A 319 -5.87 -3.39 4.68
C GLY A 319 -5.84 -2.20 5.65
N LEU A 320 -6.19 -2.42 6.91
CA LEU A 320 -6.01 -1.47 8.00
C LEU A 320 -4.95 -2.00 8.95
N THR A 321 -3.87 -1.25 9.16
CA THR A 321 -2.75 -1.73 9.96
C THR A 321 -2.03 -0.64 10.74
N GLY A 322 -1.26 -1.07 11.74
CA GLY A 322 -0.33 -0.20 12.45
C GLY A 322 -1.04 0.89 13.23
N GLY A 323 -2.29 0.69 13.62
CA GLY A 323 -3.00 1.62 14.48
C GLY A 323 -2.54 1.52 15.93
N MET A 324 -2.48 2.66 16.61
CA MET A 324 -2.18 2.76 18.03
C MET A 324 -3.03 3.87 18.64
N ALA A 325 -4.17 3.51 19.24
CA ALA A 325 -5.05 4.51 19.83
C ALA A 325 -4.34 5.30 20.93
N ILE A 326 -4.35 6.64 20.82
CA ILE A 326 -3.77 7.54 21.80
C ILE A 326 -4.51 7.50 23.13
N ASP A 327 -3.83 7.83 24.24
CA ASP A 327 -4.40 7.95 25.59
C ASP A 327 -5.24 6.75 26.06
N ASN A 328 -4.88 5.54 25.62
CA ASN A 328 -5.63 4.30 25.86
C ASN A 328 -7.06 4.33 25.28
N GLY A 329 -7.28 5.07 24.18
CA GLY A 329 -8.54 5.07 23.43
C GLY A 329 -8.89 3.70 22.84
N SER A 330 -10.16 3.47 22.55
CA SER A 330 -10.63 2.19 21.97
C SER A 330 -10.38 2.10 20.46
N GLY A 331 -10.29 0.89 19.92
CA GLY A 331 -10.32 0.66 18.47
C GLY A 331 -9.01 1.00 17.80
N GLY A 332 -7.97 0.20 18.01
CA GLY A 332 -6.63 0.50 17.50
C GLY A 332 -6.58 0.72 15.99
N ALA A 333 -7.28 -0.08 15.20
CA ALA A 333 -7.44 0.18 13.76
C ALA A 333 -8.70 1.00 13.48
N LEU A 334 -9.84 0.54 13.97
CA LEU A 334 -11.15 1.12 13.67
C LEU A 334 -11.96 1.30 14.94
N ARG A 335 -12.50 2.50 15.12
CA ARG A 335 -13.49 2.80 16.16
C ARG A 335 -14.81 3.22 15.51
N ASN A 336 -15.90 2.52 15.84
CA ASN A 336 -17.25 2.94 15.51
C ASN A 336 -17.92 3.48 16.79
N VAL A 337 -18.17 4.79 16.83
CA VAL A 337 -18.73 5.44 18.02
C VAL A 337 -20.23 5.20 18.10
N ASP A 338 -20.96 5.51 17.03
CA ASP A 338 -22.42 5.28 16.90
C ASP A 338 -22.87 5.42 15.43
N GLY A 339 -22.07 4.87 14.52
CA GLY A 339 -22.31 4.88 13.07
C GLY A 339 -22.74 3.52 12.53
N ALA A 340 -22.82 3.42 11.20
CA ALA A 340 -23.07 2.18 10.48
C ALA A 340 -21.85 1.76 9.66
N VAL A 341 -21.17 0.69 10.08
CA VAL A 341 -19.91 0.22 9.47
C VAL A 341 -20.10 -1.12 8.78
N ALA A 342 -19.68 -1.22 7.52
CA ALA A 342 -19.67 -2.45 6.75
C ALA A 342 -18.28 -2.72 6.15
N LEU A 343 -17.68 -3.87 6.49
CA LEU A 343 -16.37 -4.29 6.02
C LEU A 343 -16.50 -5.52 5.11
N TYR A 344 -15.96 -5.44 3.89
CA TYR A 344 -15.96 -6.54 2.93
C TYR A 344 -14.54 -6.81 2.42
N ASN A 345 -14.02 -8.02 2.59
CA ASN A 345 -12.64 -8.35 2.22
C ASN A 345 -11.61 -7.39 2.82
N VAL A 346 -11.76 -7.08 4.10
CA VAL A 346 -10.86 -6.18 4.83
C VAL A 346 -9.92 -7.00 5.70
N ALA A 347 -8.64 -6.59 5.77
CA ALA A 347 -7.70 -7.15 6.72
C ALA A 347 -7.40 -6.11 7.82
N VAL A 348 -7.78 -6.39 9.06
CA VAL A 348 -7.44 -5.56 10.22
C VAL A 348 -6.34 -6.26 11.01
N SER A 349 -5.16 -5.65 11.06
CA SER A 349 -4.00 -6.32 11.66
C SER A 349 -3.01 -5.41 12.35
N SER A 350 -2.23 -6.00 13.27
CA SER A 350 -1.10 -5.33 13.93
C SER A 350 -1.45 -3.99 14.57
N SER A 351 -2.67 -3.85 15.07
CA SER A 351 -3.16 -2.63 15.71
C SER A 351 -3.31 -2.79 17.22
N HIS A 352 -3.24 -1.66 17.93
CA HIS A 352 -3.18 -1.56 19.37
C HIS A 352 -4.19 -0.54 19.88
N GLY A 353 -5.08 -0.96 20.78
CA GLY A 353 -6.08 -0.08 21.41
C GLY A 353 -6.09 -0.25 22.94
N GLY A 354 -6.59 0.72 23.69
CA GLY A 354 -6.86 0.54 25.12
C GLY A 354 -8.00 -0.46 25.37
N SER A 355 -8.94 -0.61 24.44
CA SER A 355 -9.86 -1.74 24.31
C SER A 355 -10.27 -1.88 22.84
N GLY A 356 -10.61 -3.07 22.35
CA GLY A 356 -10.78 -3.29 20.92
C GLY A 356 -9.46 -3.08 20.18
N GLY A 357 -8.49 -3.97 20.40
CA GLY A 357 -7.12 -3.82 19.88
C GLY A 357 -7.09 -3.59 18.37
N GLY A 358 -7.91 -4.34 17.63
CA GLY A 358 -8.18 -4.09 16.22
C GLY A 358 -9.37 -3.16 16.05
N ILE A 359 -10.53 -3.56 16.53
CA ILE A 359 -11.81 -2.90 16.29
C ILE A 359 -12.54 -2.64 17.61
N ALA A 360 -13.12 -1.45 17.77
CA ALA A 360 -14.09 -1.17 18.80
C ALA A 360 -15.42 -0.71 18.18
N ASN A 361 -16.50 -1.44 18.47
CA ASN A 361 -17.86 -1.08 18.13
C ASN A 361 -18.58 -0.63 19.40
N GLU A 362 -18.57 0.67 19.69
CA GLU A 362 -19.07 1.24 20.94
C GLU A 362 -20.54 1.67 20.86
N GLY A 363 -21.08 1.78 19.65
CA GLY A 363 -22.46 2.14 19.34
C GLY A 363 -22.83 1.76 17.90
N GLY A 364 -24.07 2.00 17.49
CA GLY A 364 -24.54 1.74 16.13
C GLY A 364 -24.50 0.26 15.69
N SER A 365 -24.13 0.02 14.43
CA SER A 365 -24.11 -1.32 13.83
C SER A 365 -22.83 -1.59 13.05
N MET A 366 -22.32 -2.82 13.17
CA MET A 366 -21.14 -3.27 12.45
C MET A 366 -21.38 -4.63 11.78
N ARG A 367 -21.13 -4.70 10.47
CA ARG A 367 -21.17 -5.94 9.69
C ARG A 367 -19.81 -6.18 9.05
N ILE A 368 -19.24 -7.36 9.28
CA ILE A 368 -17.94 -7.76 8.74
C ILE A 368 -18.11 -9.04 7.93
N VAL A 369 -17.70 -9.02 6.67
CA VAL A 369 -17.88 -10.11 5.72
C VAL A 369 -16.57 -10.45 5.02
N ALA A 370 -16.26 -11.75 4.92
CA ALA A 370 -15.11 -12.25 4.14
C ALA A 370 -13.77 -11.58 4.54
N SER A 371 -13.60 -11.29 5.82
CA SER A 371 -12.53 -10.43 6.34
C SER A 371 -11.67 -11.14 7.38
N SER A 372 -10.50 -10.59 7.69
CA SER A 372 -9.59 -11.12 8.71
C SER A 372 -9.25 -10.08 9.77
N ILE A 373 -9.39 -10.45 11.06
CA ILE A 373 -8.94 -9.66 12.21
C ILE A 373 -7.81 -10.42 12.90
N THR A 374 -6.56 -10.01 12.69
CA THR A 374 -5.41 -10.82 13.07
C THR A 374 -4.28 -10.06 13.75
N GLY A 375 -3.70 -10.65 14.79
CA GLY A 375 -2.49 -10.10 15.42
C GLY A 375 -2.69 -8.72 16.06
N ASN A 376 -3.92 -8.39 16.45
CA ASN A 376 -4.22 -7.15 17.15
C ASN A 376 -4.11 -7.36 18.67
N SER A 377 -3.80 -6.30 19.41
CA SER A 377 -3.67 -6.42 20.86
C SER A 377 -4.15 -5.19 21.61
N VAL A 378 -4.40 -5.35 22.91
CA VAL A 378 -4.71 -4.21 23.78
C VAL A 378 -3.51 -3.76 24.60
N ILE A 379 -3.49 -2.47 24.91
CA ILE A 379 -2.57 -1.85 25.86
C ILE A 379 -3.10 -2.05 27.29
N GLU A 380 -2.21 -2.23 28.27
CA GLU A 380 -2.52 -2.23 29.71
C GLU A 380 -3.60 -3.22 30.21
N GLY A 381 -3.86 -4.30 29.46
CA GLY A 381 -4.81 -5.33 29.89
C GLY A 381 -6.28 -4.99 29.65
N GLY A 382 -6.56 -4.13 28.67
CA GLY A 382 -7.90 -3.87 28.14
C GLY A 382 -8.65 -5.11 27.63
N SER A 383 -9.82 -4.90 27.04
CA SER A 383 -10.70 -5.99 26.58
C SER A 383 -10.88 -5.99 25.07
N GLY A 384 -11.10 -7.17 24.47
CA GLY A 384 -11.34 -7.31 23.04
C GLY A 384 -10.06 -7.14 22.23
N GLY A 385 -9.21 -8.17 22.15
CA GLY A 385 -7.92 -8.05 21.45
C GLY A 385 -8.11 -7.83 19.96
N GLY A 386 -8.98 -8.64 19.35
CA GLY A 386 -9.45 -8.41 17.99
C GLY A 386 -10.55 -7.37 17.97
N ILE A 387 -11.67 -7.67 18.63
CA ILE A 387 -12.89 -6.86 18.60
C ILE A 387 -13.42 -6.64 20.02
N LEU A 388 -13.76 -5.39 20.32
CA LEU A 388 -14.67 -5.02 21.40
C LEU A 388 -16.03 -4.67 20.79
N ASN A 389 -17.11 -5.26 21.30
CA ASN A 389 -18.47 -4.95 20.89
C ASN A 389 -19.35 -4.57 22.07
N SER A 390 -19.98 -3.42 22.00
CA SER A 390 -20.98 -2.91 22.94
C SER A 390 -22.33 -2.63 22.28
N ALA A 391 -22.49 -2.95 20.98
CA ALA A 391 -23.67 -2.67 20.16
C ALA A 391 -24.00 -3.86 19.24
N GLU A 392 -24.54 -3.62 18.03
CA GLU A 392 -24.90 -4.68 17.08
C GLU A 392 -23.70 -5.11 16.23
N LEU A 393 -23.33 -6.39 16.27
CA LEU A 393 -22.24 -6.98 15.50
C LEU A 393 -22.72 -8.21 14.71
N THR A 394 -22.43 -8.24 13.41
CA THR A 394 -22.60 -9.43 12.56
C THR A 394 -21.30 -9.78 11.85
N LEU A 395 -20.86 -11.03 12.00
CA LEU A 395 -19.67 -11.58 11.37
C LEU A 395 -20.08 -12.74 10.43
N GLU A 396 -19.66 -12.68 9.16
CA GLU A 396 -19.96 -13.69 8.14
C GLU A 396 -18.68 -14.06 7.36
N ASN A 397 -18.27 -15.34 7.40
CA ASN A 397 -17.03 -15.79 6.74
C ASN A 397 -15.79 -15.00 7.22
N VAL A 398 -15.61 -14.89 8.53
CA VAL A 398 -14.54 -14.07 9.13
C VAL A 398 -13.52 -14.96 9.84
N THR A 399 -12.23 -14.64 9.69
CA THR A 399 -11.16 -15.25 10.49
C THR A 399 -10.70 -14.27 11.56
N ILE A 400 -10.74 -14.69 12.83
CA ILE A 400 -10.23 -13.94 13.98
C ILE A 400 -9.13 -14.75 14.64
N SER A 401 -7.88 -14.34 14.48
CA SER A 401 -6.75 -15.19 14.91
C SER A 401 -5.53 -14.44 15.43
N GLY A 402 -4.90 -15.01 16.47
CA GLY A 402 -3.67 -14.46 17.03
C GLY A 402 -3.84 -13.11 17.75
N ASN A 403 -5.05 -12.76 18.19
CA ASN A 403 -5.30 -11.50 18.89
C ASN A 403 -5.11 -11.66 20.41
N ARG A 404 -4.72 -10.58 21.10
CA ARG A 404 -4.36 -10.62 22.53
C ARG A 404 -5.04 -9.54 23.37
N ALA A 405 -5.63 -9.93 24.51
CA ALA A 405 -6.22 -8.99 25.46
C ALA A 405 -6.08 -9.39 26.94
N GLY A 406 -6.55 -8.52 27.83
CA GLY A 406 -6.86 -8.85 29.21
C GLY A 406 -8.08 -9.77 29.29
N THR A 407 -9.16 -9.46 28.59
CA THR A 407 -10.34 -10.33 28.45
C THR A 407 -10.85 -10.31 27.01
N GLY A 408 -11.41 -11.41 26.52
CA GLY A 408 -11.88 -11.50 25.14
C GLY A 408 -10.74 -11.35 24.14
N GLY A 409 -9.79 -12.29 24.09
CA GLY A 409 -8.62 -12.21 23.20
C GLY A 409 -9.02 -12.00 21.74
N GLY A 410 -9.97 -12.78 21.23
CA GLY A 410 -10.57 -12.58 19.91
C GLY A 410 -11.68 -11.53 19.93
N LEU A 411 -12.73 -11.79 20.71
CA LEU A 411 -13.92 -10.96 20.83
C LEU A 411 -14.32 -10.76 22.29
N GLN A 412 -14.48 -9.51 22.71
CA GLN A 412 -15.18 -9.13 23.93
C GLN A 412 -16.56 -8.57 23.56
N ALA A 413 -17.63 -9.19 24.05
CA ALA A 413 -18.99 -8.70 23.93
C ALA A 413 -19.47 -8.14 25.28
N LEU A 414 -19.74 -6.83 25.35
CA LEU A 414 -20.17 -6.11 26.56
C LEU A 414 -21.64 -5.67 26.53
N GLY A 415 -22.25 -5.61 25.35
CA GLY A 415 -23.62 -5.14 25.14
C GLY A 415 -24.13 -5.45 23.73
N GLY A 416 -25.44 -5.28 23.52
CA GLY A 416 -26.11 -5.54 22.24
C GLY A 416 -26.11 -7.01 21.80
N THR A 417 -26.29 -7.23 20.51
CA THR A 417 -26.26 -8.56 19.87
C THR A 417 -24.93 -8.81 19.15
N ALA A 418 -24.39 -10.03 19.26
CA ALA A 418 -23.29 -10.50 18.42
C ALA A 418 -23.68 -11.80 17.70
N ILE A 419 -23.71 -11.77 16.37
CA ILE A 419 -24.06 -12.91 15.52
C ILE A 419 -22.85 -13.33 14.70
N LEU A 420 -22.41 -14.57 14.90
CA LEU A 420 -21.27 -15.18 14.24
C LEU A 420 -21.75 -16.32 13.34
N ARG A 421 -21.54 -16.19 12.04
CA ARG A 421 -21.85 -17.23 11.03
C ARG A 421 -20.61 -17.57 10.22
N ASN A 422 -20.24 -18.84 10.19
CA ASN A 422 -19.05 -19.28 9.45
C ASN A 422 -17.81 -18.49 9.88
N VAL A 423 -17.55 -18.40 11.17
CA VAL A 423 -16.39 -17.68 11.71
C VAL A 423 -15.35 -18.67 12.21
N THR A 424 -14.08 -18.35 12.04
CA THR A 424 -12.97 -19.13 12.61
C THR A 424 -12.25 -18.28 13.67
N LEU A 425 -12.49 -18.57 14.95
CA LEU A 425 -11.84 -17.91 16.09
C LEU A 425 -10.80 -18.82 16.72
N VAL A 426 -9.53 -18.61 16.38
CA VAL A 426 -8.45 -19.50 16.79
C VAL A 426 -7.19 -18.79 17.27
N SER A 427 -6.41 -19.43 18.14
CA SER A 427 -5.10 -18.90 18.59
C SER A 427 -5.17 -17.52 19.25
N ASN A 428 -6.32 -17.13 19.78
CA ASN A 428 -6.47 -15.88 20.51
C ASN A 428 -6.15 -16.08 22.00
N VAL A 429 -5.60 -15.05 22.62
CA VAL A 429 -5.02 -15.12 23.97
C VAL A 429 -5.61 -14.05 24.88
N ALA A 430 -6.09 -14.47 26.06
CA ALA A 430 -6.45 -13.58 27.15
C ALA A 430 -5.53 -13.83 28.36
N THR A 431 -5.16 -12.79 29.10
CA THR A 431 -4.54 -12.99 30.43
C THR A 431 -5.61 -13.34 31.47
N GLY A 432 -6.78 -12.71 31.41
CA GLY A 432 -7.97 -13.00 32.21
C GLY A 432 -8.80 -14.14 31.61
N ALA A 433 -10.01 -13.84 31.14
CA ALA A 433 -11.01 -14.80 30.68
C ALA A 433 -11.38 -14.61 29.20
N GLY A 434 -11.76 -15.71 28.54
CA GLY A 434 -12.25 -15.75 27.17
C GLY A 434 -11.13 -15.49 26.16
N GLY A 435 -10.27 -16.48 25.94
CA GLY A 435 -9.22 -16.38 24.94
C GLY A 435 -9.81 -16.12 23.55
N GLY A 436 -10.84 -16.88 23.18
CA GLY A 436 -11.56 -16.70 21.92
C GLY A 436 -12.65 -15.65 22.04
N ILE A 437 -13.68 -15.96 22.84
CA ILE A 437 -14.84 -15.10 23.07
C ILE A 437 -14.99 -14.89 24.57
N ASN A 438 -15.34 -13.67 24.97
CA ASN A 438 -15.82 -13.36 26.30
C ASN A 438 -17.16 -12.64 26.20
N ASN A 439 -18.22 -13.24 26.72
CA ASN A 439 -19.50 -12.56 26.92
C ASN A 439 -19.53 -11.94 28.33
N GLY A 440 -19.23 -10.65 28.40
CA GLY A 440 -19.16 -9.86 29.64
C GLY A 440 -20.43 -9.06 29.95
N GLY A 441 -21.49 -9.20 29.15
CA GLY A 441 -22.73 -8.45 29.35
C GLY A 441 -23.63 -8.29 28.12
N ALA A 442 -23.31 -8.91 26.98
CA ALA A 442 -24.14 -8.85 25.79
C ALA A 442 -25.48 -9.59 26.00
N GLU A 443 -26.53 -9.08 25.35
CA GLU A 443 -27.89 -9.61 25.49
C GLU A 443 -28.02 -10.98 24.81
N ASP A 444 -27.42 -11.13 23.62
CA ASP A 444 -27.39 -12.38 22.88
C ASP A 444 -26.08 -12.51 22.07
N VAL A 445 -25.38 -13.62 22.27
CA VAL A 445 -24.19 -14.00 21.49
C VAL A 445 -24.52 -15.33 20.83
N ARG A 446 -24.70 -15.31 19.51
CA ARG A 446 -25.16 -16.46 18.71
C ARG A 446 -24.09 -16.94 17.75
N LEU A 447 -23.84 -18.24 17.76
CA LEU A 447 -22.87 -18.89 16.89
C LEU A 447 -23.55 -19.93 16.02
N SER A 448 -23.28 -19.90 14.71
CA SER A 448 -23.60 -20.99 13.77
C SER A 448 -22.42 -21.25 12.85
N ASN A 449 -22.19 -22.51 12.50
CA ASN A 449 -21.07 -22.91 11.63
C ASN A 449 -19.73 -22.31 12.07
N THR A 450 -19.50 -22.10 13.36
CA THR A 450 -18.36 -21.33 13.86
C THR A 450 -17.38 -22.23 14.60
N ILE A 451 -16.09 -22.02 14.35
CA ILE A 451 -15.00 -22.70 15.04
C ILE A 451 -14.51 -21.79 16.17
N VAL A 452 -14.50 -22.32 17.39
CA VAL A 452 -13.84 -21.70 18.55
C VAL A 452 -12.85 -22.73 19.11
N ALA A 453 -11.58 -22.61 18.74
CA ALA A 453 -10.58 -23.62 19.07
C ALA A 453 -9.17 -23.04 19.26
N ASN A 454 -8.30 -23.74 19.99
CA ASN A 454 -6.93 -23.33 20.26
C ASN A 454 -6.82 -21.91 20.84
N ASN A 455 -7.80 -21.48 21.62
CA ASN A 455 -7.73 -20.20 22.32
C ASN A 455 -7.20 -20.44 23.74
N SER A 456 -6.61 -19.43 24.37
CA SER A 456 -6.03 -19.59 25.70
C SER A 456 -6.34 -18.41 26.63
N ALA A 457 -6.49 -18.74 27.91
CA ALA A 457 -6.72 -17.80 29.00
C ALA A 457 -5.79 -18.19 30.17
N GLU A 458 -5.05 -17.24 30.75
CA GLU A 458 -4.06 -17.55 31.81
C GLU A 458 -4.73 -17.75 33.18
N PHE A 459 -5.69 -16.90 33.55
CA PHE A 459 -6.30 -16.90 34.89
C PHE A 459 -7.82 -17.17 34.91
N GLY A 460 -8.48 -17.20 33.76
CA GLY A 460 -9.94 -17.35 33.63
C GLY A 460 -10.38 -18.44 32.66
N PRO A 461 -11.70 -18.66 32.51
CA PRO A 461 -12.25 -19.66 31.59
C PRO A 461 -11.83 -19.37 30.14
N VAL A 462 -11.43 -20.40 29.39
CA VAL A 462 -10.89 -20.25 28.02
C VAL A 462 -11.96 -19.86 27.00
N CYS A 463 -13.11 -20.53 27.03
CA CYS A 463 -14.16 -20.38 26.03
C CYS A 463 -15.21 -19.30 26.41
N GLY A 464 -15.23 -18.84 27.67
CA GLY A 464 -15.96 -17.66 28.15
C GLY A 464 -17.49 -17.81 28.27
N TYR A 465 -17.99 -17.93 29.51
CA TYR A 465 -19.40 -17.74 29.92
C TYR A 465 -20.49 -18.34 29.00
N ILE A 466 -21.64 -17.67 28.86
CA ILE A 466 -22.85 -18.19 28.21
C ILE A 466 -22.98 -17.65 26.79
N PHE A 467 -23.24 -18.54 25.83
CA PHE A 467 -23.63 -18.18 24.46
C PHE A 467 -24.65 -19.16 23.89
N THR A 468 -25.34 -18.75 22.83
CA THR A 468 -26.36 -19.54 22.13
C THR A 468 -25.77 -20.18 20.88
N SER A 469 -25.85 -21.49 20.78
CA SER A 469 -25.57 -22.22 19.54
C SER A 469 -26.83 -22.28 18.68
N ASP A 470 -26.72 -21.77 17.46
CA ASP A 470 -27.67 -21.97 16.36
C ASP A 470 -27.35 -23.24 15.55
N GLY A 471 -26.34 -23.99 16.00
CA GLY A 471 -25.99 -25.31 15.50
C GLY A 471 -24.70 -25.32 14.68
N HIS A 472 -24.19 -26.54 14.45
CA HIS A 472 -23.06 -26.82 13.59
C HIS A 472 -21.77 -26.08 13.96
N ASN A 473 -21.52 -25.81 15.24
CA ASN A 473 -20.28 -25.18 15.69
C ASN A 473 -19.23 -26.24 16.06
N LEU A 474 -17.95 -25.87 15.99
CA LEU A 474 -16.86 -26.66 16.56
C LEU A 474 -16.28 -25.94 17.79
N PHE A 475 -16.13 -26.69 18.88
CA PHE A 475 -15.39 -26.28 20.06
C PHE A 475 -14.29 -27.30 20.35
N ASP A 476 -13.09 -26.83 20.69
CA ASP A 476 -12.01 -27.72 21.14
C ASP A 476 -12.29 -28.28 22.54
N ASP A 477 -12.79 -27.42 23.44
CA ASP A 477 -13.25 -27.78 24.77
C ASP A 477 -14.40 -26.87 25.23
N LEU A 478 -15.34 -27.44 25.97
CA LEU A 478 -16.47 -26.75 26.59
C LEU A 478 -16.45 -26.81 28.13
N ALA A 479 -15.39 -27.34 28.75
CA ALA A 479 -15.30 -27.54 30.20
C ALA A 479 -15.67 -26.28 31.01
N ASP A 480 -15.33 -25.10 30.49
CA ASP A 480 -15.54 -23.81 31.15
C ASP A 480 -16.59 -22.91 30.46
N CYS A 481 -17.49 -23.53 29.69
CA CYS A 481 -18.52 -22.84 28.89
C CYS A 481 -19.93 -23.35 29.15
N THR A 482 -20.91 -22.46 29.00
CA THR A 482 -22.32 -22.85 28.97
C THR A 482 -22.89 -22.53 27.60
N VAL A 483 -23.22 -23.57 26.84
CA VAL A 483 -23.80 -23.44 25.49
C VAL A 483 -25.30 -23.71 25.56
N LEU A 484 -26.10 -22.72 25.19
CA LEU A 484 -27.54 -22.84 25.05
C LEU A 484 -27.92 -23.14 23.59
N GLY A 485 -29.20 -23.41 23.33
CA GLY A 485 -29.70 -23.63 21.96
C GLY A 485 -29.44 -25.04 21.43
N ASP A 486 -29.10 -25.16 20.14
CA ASP A 486 -28.80 -26.43 19.50
C ASP A 486 -27.36 -26.87 19.82
N THR A 487 -27.23 -27.72 20.83
CA THR A 487 -25.97 -28.37 21.19
C THR A 487 -25.77 -29.73 20.53
N GLY A 488 -26.80 -30.27 19.87
CA GLY A 488 -26.78 -31.63 19.30
C GLY A 488 -26.05 -31.72 17.96
N SER A 489 -26.01 -30.63 17.20
CA SER A 489 -25.28 -30.52 15.94
C SER A 489 -23.85 -30.01 16.08
N ASN A 490 -23.41 -29.66 17.30
CA ASN A 490 -22.05 -29.18 17.53
C ASN A 490 -21.04 -30.32 17.57
N VAL A 491 -19.83 -30.04 17.10
CA VAL A 491 -18.65 -30.91 17.16
C VAL A 491 -17.80 -30.47 18.34
N ILE A 492 -17.49 -31.41 19.24
CA ILE A 492 -16.55 -31.18 20.36
C ILE A 492 -15.32 -32.03 20.10
N ASP A 493 -14.24 -31.41 19.64
CA ASP A 493 -13.03 -32.11 19.23
C ASP A 493 -11.78 -31.23 19.42
N GLY A 494 -10.84 -31.72 20.24
CA GLY A 494 -9.55 -31.07 20.46
C GLY A 494 -8.64 -31.08 19.23
N GLU A 495 -8.90 -31.96 18.26
CA GLU A 495 -8.23 -32.01 16.96
C GLU A 495 -9.03 -31.27 15.88
N PHE A 496 -9.25 -29.97 16.06
CA PHE A 496 -9.99 -29.07 15.15
C PHE A 496 -9.51 -29.06 13.68
N GLY A 497 -8.33 -29.61 13.39
CA GLY A 497 -7.91 -29.98 12.04
C GLY A 497 -7.77 -28.80 11.06
N LEU A 498 -7.10 -27.72 11.47
CA LEU A 498 -6.81 -26.57 10.60
C LEU A 498 -5.32 -26.47 10.27
N GLU A 499 -5.02 -25.97 9.08
CA GLU A 499 -3.68 -25.55 8.68
C GLU A 499 -3.23 -24.27 9.41
N GLY A 500 -1.94 -23.95 9.28
CA GLY A 500 -1.40 -22.66 9.69
C GLY A 500 -2.07 -21.49 8.94
N MET A 501 -2.00 -20.30 9.52
CA MET A 501 -2.58 -19.10 8.91
C MET A 501 -1.90 -18.81 7.57
N SER A 502 -2.69 -18.58 6.52
CA SER A 502 -2.21 -18.22 5.19
C SER A 502 -2.99 -17.05 4.61
N LEU A 503 -2.34 -16.28 3.74
CA LEU A 503 -2.98 -15.23 2.95
C LEU A 503 -3.73 -15.87 1.78
N ASN A 504 -5.00 -15.53 1.60
CA ASN A 504 -5.81 -16.05 0.50
C ASN A 504 -5.80 -15.13 -0.74
N THR A 505 -6.47 -15.55 -1.80
CA THR A 505 -6.55 -14.82 -3.08
C THR A 505 -7.39 -13.54 -3.02
N ALA A 506 -8.20 -13.36 -1.98
CA ALA A 506 -8.92 -12.12 -1.67
C ALA A 506 -8.11 -11.20 -0.73
N SER A 507 -6.83 -11.50 -0.52
CA SER A 507 -5.89 -10.74 0.29
C SER A 507 -6.24 -10.64 1.78
N THR A 508 -7.05 -11.57 2.30
CA THR A 508 -7.33 -11.70 3.74
C THR A 508 -6.71 -12.98 4.28
N TYR A 509 -6.48 -13.04 5.59
CA TYR A 509 -5.91 -14.23 6.21
C TYR A 509 -7.00 -15.26 6.58
N THR A 510 -6.69 -16.54 6.35
CA THR A 510 -7.56 -17.69 6.62
C THR A 510 -6.82 -18.85 7.26
N HIS A 511 -7.56 -19.78 7.85
CA HIS A 511 -7.10 -21.12 8.20
C HIS A 511 -7.86 -22.15 7.36
N VAL A 512 -7.15 -22.95 6.55
CA VAL A 512 -7.75 -23.97 5.67
C VAL A 512 -7.95 -25.28 6.44
N PRO A 513 -9.07 -26.00 6.25
CA PRO A 513 -9.23 -27.35 6.82
C PRO A 513 -8.19 -28.34 6.30
N LEU A 514 -7.68 -29.20 7.18
CA LEU A 514 -6.87 -30.36 6.79
C LEU A 514 -7.78 -31.44 6.18
N ALA A 515 -7.25 -32.28 5.28
CA ALA A 515 -8.02 -33.28 4.51
C ALA A 515 -8.79 -34.35 5.32
N ASN A 516 -8.61 -34.43 6.64
CA ASN A 516 -9.37 -35.30 7.55
C ASN A 516 -9.96 -34.53 8.73
N SER A 517 -10.15 -33.22 8.57
CA SER A 517 -10.63 -32.38 9.65
C SER A 517 -12.08 -32.73 10.02
N PRO A 518 -12.42 -32.74 11.32
CA PRO A 518 -13.79 -33.02 11.78
C PRO A 518 -14.80 -31.93 11.39
N ILE A 519 -14.34 -30.80 10.85
CA ILE A 519 -15.20 -29.72 10.35
C ILE A 519 -15.69 -29.93 8.91
N ILE A 520 -15.09 -30.88 8.18
CA ILE A 520 -15.44 -31.13 6.78
C ILE A 520 -16.81 -31.82 6.70
N ASP A 521 -17.69 -31.31 5.83
CA ASP A 521 -19.06 -31.76 5.60
C ASP A 521 -19.94 -31.77 6.88
N ALA A 522 -19.52 -31.09 7.96
CA ALA A 522 -20.18 -31.09 9.26
C ALA A 522 -21.07 -29.85 9.50
N GLY A 523 -20.97 -28.86 8.61
CA GLY A 523 -21.66 -27.58 8.67
C GLY A 523 -23.03 -27.55 8.00
N SER A 524 -23.69 -26.39 8.10
CA SER A 524 -24.89 -26.04 7.35
C SER A 524 -24.57 -25.08 6.20
N CYS A 525 -25.37 -25.13 5.13
CA CYS A 525 -25.13 -24.37 3.90
C CYS A 525 -25.92 -23.05 3.85
N GLU A 526 -26.01 -22.32 4.96
CA GLU A 526 -26.73 -21.03 5.00
C GLU A 526 -26.06 -19.95 4.14
N LEU A 527 -24.74 -19.89 4.18
CA LEU A 527 -23.94 -19.04 3.30
C LEU A 527 -23.50 -19.84 2.06
N THR A 528 -23.58 -19.20 0.89
CA THR A 528 -23.34 -19.86 -0.41
C THR A 528 -21.89 -19.80 -0.87
N VAL A 529 -21.05 -19.01 -0.21
CA VAL A 529 -19.61 -18.87 -0.47
C VAL A 529 -18.85 -18.78 0.84
N ASP A 530 -17.57 -19.15 0.83
CA ASP A 530 -16.62 -19.00 1.94
C ASP A 530 -15.89 -17.65 1.92
N GLN A 531 -14.97 -17.42 2.86
CA GLN A 531 -14.18 -16.18 2.96
C GLN A 531 -13.37 -15.85 1.69
N ARG A 532 -13.02 -16.87 0.90
CA ARG A 532 -12.20 -16.75 -0.31
C ARG A 532 -13.06 -16.58 -1.57
N GLY A 533 -14.39 -16.70 -1.43
CA GLY A 533 -15.35 -16.72 -2.52
C GLY A 533 -15.56 -18.10 -3.14
N VAL A 534 -15.05 -19.17 -2.53
CA VAL A 534 -15.31 -20.55 -2.97
C VAL A 534 -16.76 -20.91 -2.64
N THR A 535 -17.49 -21.46 -3.61
CA THR A 535 -18.90 -21.83 -3.44
C THR A 535 -19.07 -22.99 -2.47
N ARG A 536 -20.12 -22.97 -1.66
CA ARG A 536 -20.47 -24.07 -0.76
C ARG A 536 -21.67 -24.88 -1.28
N PRO A 537 -21.74 -26.20 -1.08
CA PRO A 537 -20.66 -27.07 -0.59
C PRO A 537 -19.63 -27.42 -1.67
N GLN A 538 -18.43 -27.78 -1.25
CA GLN A 538 -17.40 -28.47 -2.03
C GLN A 538 -17.28 -29.89 -1.49
N GLY A 539 -18.13 -30.79 -1.98
CA GLY A 539 -18.19 -32.15 -1.46
C GLY A 539 -19.61 -32.55 -1.08
N SER A 540 -19.75 -33.23 0.05
CA SER A 540 -21.01 -33.87 0.45
C SER A 540 -21.88 -32.99 1.35
N GLY A 541 -21.28 -32.01 2.01
CA GLY A 541 -21.89 -31.03 2.89
C GLY A 541 -21.04 -29.75 2.92
N CYS A 542 -21.52 -28.75 3.67
CA CYS A 542 -20.74 -27.54 3.89
C CYS A 542 -19.84 -27.72 5.11
N ASP A 543 -18.76 -26.96 5.17
CA ASP A 543 -17.83 -27.05 6.29
C ASP A 543 -18.14 -26.04 7.39
N ILE A 544 -17.82 -26.42 8.62
CA ILE A 544 -17.82 -25.50 9.77
C ILE A 544 -16.63 -24.53 9.60
N GLY A 545 -16.86 -23.25 9.89
CA GLY A 545 -15.85 -22.19 9.87
C GLY A 545 -15.90 -21.31 8.62
N ALA A 546 -14.92 -20.40 8.52
CA ALA A 546 -14.87 -19.36 7.48
C ALA A 546 -14.47 -19.88 6.09
N VAL A 547 -13.90 -21.09 6.02
CA VAL A 547 -13.35 -21.68 4.80
C VAL A 547 -14.09 -22.97 4.46
N GLU A 548 -14.32 -23.18 3.17
CA GLU A 548 -14.83 -24.44 2.62
C GLU A 548 -13.66 -25.26 2.06
N TRP A 549 -13.52 -26.50 2.46
CA TRP A 549 -12.45 -27.39 2.03
C TRP A 549 -12.65 -27.82 0.57
N VAL A 550 -11.58 -27.84 -0.20
CA VAL A 550 -11.59 -28.28 -1.61
C VAL A 550 -10.63 -29.45 -1.75
N ASP A 551 -11.12 -30.56 -2.30
CA ASP A 551 -10.29 -31.74 -2.57
C ASP A 551 -9.12 -31.37 -3.51
N GLY A 552 -7.90 -31.61 -3.05
CA GLY A 552 -6.65 -31.27 -3.75
C GLY A 552 -5.98 -29.95 -3.34
N GLU A 553 -6.53 -29.15 -2.42
CA GLU A 553 -5.85 -27.92 -1.94
C GLU A 553 -4.81 -28.14 -0.81
N GLY A 554 -4.57 -29.37 -0.36
CA GLY A 554 -3.73 -29.67 0.82
C GLY A 554 -2.28 -30.14 0.61
N GLU A 555 -1.69 -30.02 -0.60
CA GLU A 555 -0.28 -30.45 -0.85
C GLU A 555 0.64 -29.30 -1.33
N VAL A 556 0.45 -28.07 -0.84
CA VAL A 556 1.46 -27.00 -1.02
C VAL A 556 2.03 -26.55 0.31
N GLY A 557 2.42 -27.53 1.14
CA GLY A 557 3.32 -27.33 2.28
C GLY A 557 4.72 -26.93 1.82
N GLY A 558 4.86 -25.73 1.25
CA GLY A 558 6.12 -25.00 1.30
C GLY A 558 6.26 -24.39 2.69
N PRO A 559 7.46 -24.34 3.29
CA PRO A 559 7.64 -23.62 4.54
C PRO A 559 7.15 -22.17 4.36
N PRO A 560 6.58 -21.54 5.41
CA PRO A 560 6.10 -20.17 5.32
C PRO A 560 7.21 -19.29 4.76
N PRO A 561 6.93 -18.34 3.85
CA PRO A 561 7.89 -17.30 3.56
C PRO A 561 8.26 -16.64 4.90
N VAL A 562 9.51 -16.81 5.31
CA VAL A 562 10.06 -16.05 6.43
C VAL A 562 10.05 -14.60 5.98
N VAL A 563 9.06 -13.83 6.44
CA VAL A 563 9.09 -12.37 6.35
C VAL A 563 10.18 -11.92 7.32
N ILE A 564 11.38 -11.73 6.80
CA ILE A 564 12.44 -11.04 7.52
C ILE A 564 12.06 -9.55 7.50
N ASN A 565 11.55 -9.04 8.62
CA ASN A 565 11.45 -7.61 8.84
C ASN A 565 12.87 -7.03 8.90
N ILE A 566 13.36 -6.50 7.78
CA ILE A 566 14.59 -5.70 7.75
C ILE A 566 14.23 -4.31 8.26
N ASN A 567 14.40 -4.08 9.56
CA ASN A 567 14.43 -2.74 10.11
C ASN A 567 15.70 -2.03 9.62
N ILE A 568 15.60 -1.29 8.52
CA ILE A 568 16.69 -0.42 8.06
C ILE A 568 16.68 0.84 8.92
N PHE A 569 17.43 0.80 10.03
CA PHE A 569 17.86 2.03 10.70
C PHE A 569 18.90 2.71 9.81
N MET A 570 18.52 3.80 9.12
CA MET A 570 19.48 4.72 8.49
C MET A 570 19.75 5.89 9.45
N PRO A 571 20.78 5.85 10.31
CA PRO A 571 21.28 7.07 10.91
C PRO A 571 21.93 7.91 9.81
N LEU A 572 21.26 8.98 9.41
CA LEU A 572 21.83 10.05 8.59
C LEU A 572 22.98 10.70 9.37
N VAL A 573 24.21 10.21 9.17
CA VAL A 573 25.42 10.94 9.53
C VAL A 573 25.95 11.60 8.26
N LYS A 574 25.67 12.89 8.15
CA LYS A 574 26.25 13.83 7.19
C LYS A 574 27.78 13.84 7.36
N ARG A 575 28.54 13.70 6.27
CA ARG A 575 29.92 14.20 6.17
C ARG A 575 29.96 15.30 5.13
#